data_AF-A0A845WKS8-F1
#
_entry.id   AF-A0A845WKS8-F1
#
_cell.length_a   1.000
_cell.length_b   1.000
_cell.length_c   1.000
_cell.angle_alpha   90.00
_cell.angle_beta   90.00
_cell.angle_gamma   90.00
#
_symmetry.space_group_name_H-M   'P 1'
#
loop_
_entity.id
_entity.type
_entity.pdbx_description
1 polymer ?
#
loop_
_entity_poly.entity_id
_entity_poly.type
_entity_poly.pdbx_seq_one_letter_code
_entity_poly.pdbx_strand_id
1 'polypeptide(L)'
;MKHLLTPLVIATILGIVSPVKAATLFRADLDASQVVPPTSSAASGIATFKLNEEQTKLDYLIELNGLTLKPDQEARTEAKDVTKIHLHFGAPNTNGPHVLNIFGLPREDDNDLVVDYVAGTLKGTWDNSDAIDPNTGQLFDPQANGTYN
;
A
#
# COMPACT_ATOMS: atom_id res chain seq x y z
N MET A 1 23.35 30.71 67.53
CA MET A 1 22.54 29.86 66.64
C MET A 1 22.68 30.42 65.23
N LYS A 2 23.35 29.69 64.32
CA LYS A 2 23.60 30.15 62.93
C LYS A 2 22.53 29.51 62.03
N HIS A 3 21.70 30.34 61.41
CA HIS A 3 20.69 29.91 60.45
C HIS A 3 21.38 29.65 59.10
N LEU A 4 21.32 28.42 58.60
CA LEU A 4 21.61 28.11 57.20
C LEU A 4 20.28 27.89 56.48
N LEU A 5 19.97 28.74 55.52
CA LEU A 5 18.90 28.54 54.54
C LEU A 5 19.52 27.92 53.28
N THR A 6 19.09 26.72 52.92
CA THR A 6 19.47 26.04 51.68
C THR A 6 18.46 26.42 50.59
N PRO A 7 18.87 26.85 49.38
CA PRO A 7 17.92 27.11 48.31
C PRO A 7 17.52 25.79 47.64
N LEU A 8 16.22 25.58 47.50
CA LEU A 8 15.63 24.52 46.68
C LEU A 8 15.56 25.03 45.24
N VAL A 9 16.31 24.42 44.33
CA VAL A 9 16.18 24.65 42.89
C VAL A 9 15.13 23.70 42.35
N ILE A 10 13.97 24.23 41.96
CA ILE A 10 12.94 23.48 41.23
C ILE A 10 13.26 23.63 39.74
N ALA A 11 13.84 22.60 39.13
CA ALA A 11 14.02 22.53 37.69
C ALA A 11 12.71 22.06 37.04
N THR A 12 11.98 22.97 36.41
CA THR A 12 10.81 22.63 35.59
C THR A 12 11.30 22.07 34.26
N ILE A 13 11.17 20.76 34.05
CA ILE A 13 11.45 20.13 32.76
C ILE A 13 10.22 20.40 31.87
N LEU A 14 10.33 21.36 30.95
CA LEU A 14 9.33 21.58 29.91
C LEU A 14 9.53 20.49 28.85
N GLY A 15 8.78 19.39 28.96
CA GLY A 15 8.81 18.32 27.97
C GLY A 15 8.29 18.83 26.64
N ILE A 16 9.15 18.85 25.62
CA ILE A 16 8.74 19.09 24.23
C ILE A 16 8.00 17.82 23.78
N VAL A 17 6.67 17.84 23.82
CA VAL A 17 5.85 16.84 23.15
C VAL A 17 5.85 17.17 21.67
N SER A 18 6.61 16.40 20.88
CA SER A 18 6.45 16.41 19.42
C SER A 18 5.04 15.91 19.08
N PRO A 19 4.34 16.52 18.10
CA PRO A 19 3.08 15.99 17.65
C PRO A 19 3.32 14.60 17.03
N VAL A 20 2.80 13.56 17.66
CA VAL A 20 2.67 12.23 17.06
C VAL A 20 1.60 12.35 15.99
N LYS A 21 1.97 12.14 14.71
CA LYS A 21 0.99 12.06 13.62
C LYS A 21 0.39 10.67 13.62
N ALA A 22 -0.89 10.50 13.88
CA ALA A 22 -1.49 9.17 13.81
C ALA A 22 -1.39 8.56 12.39
N ALA A 23 -1.21 7.24 12.33
CA ALA A 23 -1.31 6.49 11.08
C ALA A 23 -2.68 6.73 10.41
N THR A 24 -2.69 6.84 9.08
CA THR A 24 -3.92 7.09 8.32
C THR A 24 -4.46 5.78 7.75
N LEU A 25 -5.75 5.51 7.95
CA LEU A 25 -6.42 4.32 7.46
C LEU A 25 -7.30 4.65 6.25
N PHE A 26 -7.21 3.82 5.22
CA PHE A 26 -8.06 3.86 4.03
C PHE A 26 -8.74 2.51 3.84
N ARG A 27 -9.95 2.55 3.26
CA ARG A 27 -10.69 1.37 2.82
C ARG A 27 -11.25 1.62 1.42
N ALA A 28 -11.13 0.62 0.57
CA ALA A 28 -11.80 0.55 -0.72
C ALA A 28 -12.63 -0.73 -0.77
N ASP A 29 -13.92 -0.60 -1.08
CA ASP A 29 -14.74 -1.73 -1.50
C ASP A 29 -14.53 -1.89 -3.01
N LEU A 30 -14.34 -3.12 -3.50
CA LEU A 30 -14.01 -3.42 -4.89
C LEU A 30 -15.19 -4.09 -5.58
N ASP A 31 -15.71 -3.52 -6.66
CA ASP A 31 -16.77 -4.14 -7.45
C ASP A 31 -16.79 -3.70 -8.92
N ALA A 32 -17.60 -4.39 -9.72
CA ALA A 32 -17.69 -4.19 -11.17
C ALA A 32 -18.32 -2.85 -11.60
N SER A 33 -18.92 -2.08 -10.69
CA SER A 33 -19.45 -0.74 -10.98
C SER A 33 -18.38 0.33 -11.01
N GLN A 34 -17.19 0.04 -10.46
CA GLN A 34 -16.08 0.98 -10.33
C GLN A 34 -15.16 1.02 -11.55
N VAL A 35 -15.30 0.07 -12.47
CA VAL A 35 -14.61 0.10 -13.77
C VAL A 35 -15.41 0.94 -14.76
N VAL A 36 -14.72 1.61 -15.70
CA VAL A 36 -15.36 2.46 -16.71
C VAL A 36 -15.08 1.89 -18.11
N PRO A 37 -16.11 1.43 -18.85
CA PRO A 37 -17.50 1.25 -18.42
C PRO A 37 -17.67 0.10 -17.41
N PRO A 38 -18.72 0.14 -16.56
CA PRO A 38 -19.04 -0.97 -15.64
C PRO A 38 -19.20 -2.32 -16.34
N THR A 39 -18.85 -3.41 -15.66
CA THR A 39 -18.99 -4.77 -16.19
C THR A 39 -20.08 -5.56 -15.44
N SER A 40 -20.42 -6.76 -15.95
CA SER A 40 -21.38 -7.68 -15.31
C SER A 40 -20.72 -8.68 -14.35
N SER A 41 -19.46 -8.47 -13.97
CA SER A 41 -18.77 -9.37 -13.04
C SER A 41 -19.45 -9.36 -11.67
N ALA A 42 -19.65 -10.54 -11.09
CA ALA A 42 -20.12 -10.70 -9.72
C ALA A 42 -18.97 -10.75 -8.69
N ALA A 43 -17.72 -10.58 -9.15
CA ALA A 43 -16.58 -10.50 -8.27
C ALA A 43 -16.64 -9.27 -7.37
N SER A 44 -16.11 -9.40 -6.16
CA SER A 44 -16.02 -8.31 -5.19
C SER A 44 -14.74 -8.41 -4.38
N GLY A 45 -14.45 -7.38 -3.59
CA GLY A 45 -13.35 -7.43 -2.64
C GLY A 45 -13.37 -6.26 -1.67
N ILE A 46 -12.47 -6.31 -0.69
CA ILE A 46 -12.20 -5.22 0.23
C ILE A 46 -10.68 -5.05 0.27
N ALA A 47 -10.22 -3.81 0.12
CA ALA A 47 -8.84 -3.43 0.33
C ALA A 47 -8.76 -2.45 1.50
N THR A 48 -7.86 -2.70 2.43
CA THR A 48 -7.53 -1.78 3.53
C THR A 48 -6.07 -1.37 3.41
N PHE A 49 -5.80 -0.10 3.68
CA PHE A 49 -4.46 0.46 3.62
C PHE A 49 -4.18 1.26 4.88
N LYS A 50 -2.96 1.15 5.39
CA LYS A 50 -2.50 1.91 6.55
C LYS A 50 -1.20 2.62 6.17
N LEU A 51 -1.28 3.93 6.02
CA LEU A 51 -0.11 4.78 5.84
C LEU A 51 0.48 5.08 7.23
N ASN A 52 1.76 4.76 7.42
CA ASN A 52 2.46 5.04 8.68
C ASN A 52 2.56 6.55 8.96
N GLU A 53 2.95 6.87 10.19
CA GLU A 53 3.04 8.25 10.70
C GLU A 53 4.04 9.10 9.91
N GLU A 54 5.16 8.47 9.52
CA GLU A 54 6.23 9.08 8.73
C GLU A 54 5.86 9.24 7.24
N GLN A 55 4.74 8.64 6.79
CA GLN A 55 4.27 8.63 5.41
C GLN A 55 5.29 8.03 4.42
N THR A 56 6.01 7.00 4.88
CA THR A 56 7.06 6.29 4.14
C THR A 56 6.72 4.83 3.86
N LYS A 57 5.69 4.28 4.49
CA LYS A 57 5.26 2.89 4.37
C LYS A 57 3.74 2.79 4.30
N LEU A 58 3.22 1.96 3.40
CA LEU A 58 1.81 1.67 3.23
C LEU A 58 1.57 0.17 3.42
N ASP A 59 1.10 -0.22 4.61
CA ASP A 59 0.64 -1.60 4.83
C ASP A 59 -0.67 -1.81 4.07
N TYR A 60 -0.85 -2.95 3.41
CA TYR A 60 -2.09 -3.28 2.73
C TYR A 60 -2.57 -4.70 3.04
N LEU A 61 -3.90 -4.86 3.04
CA LEU A 61 -4.60 -6.15 3.06
C LEU A 61 -5.72 -6.08 2.04
N ILE A 62 -5.72 -7.00 1.09
CA ILE A 62 -6.71 -7.11 0.02
C ILE A 62 -7.34 -8.49 0.10
N GLU A 63 -8.67 -8.54 0.13
CA GLU A 63 -9.47 -9.75 0.16
C GLU A 63 -10.36 -9.78 -1.08
N LEU A 64 -10.24 -10.83 -1.90
CA LEU A 64 -10.97 -10.99 -3.14
C LEU A 64 -11.97 -12.14 -3.05
N ASN A 65 -13.15 -11.94 -3.63
CA ASN A 65 -14.22 -12.92 -3.72
C ASN A 65 -14.63 -13.13 -5.17
N GLY A 66 -14.67 -14.40 -5.60
CA GLY A 66 -15.10 -14.77 -6.96
C GLY A 66 -14.04 -14.62 -8.06
N LEU A 67 -12.79 -14.29 -7.70
CA LEU A 67 -11.61 -14.28 -8.55
C LEU A 67 -10.61 -15.36 -8.12
N THR A 68 -9.67 -15.70 -8.99
CA THR A 68 -8.65 -16.73 -8.74
C THR A 68 -7.26 -16.11 -8.82
N LEU A 69 -6.49 -16.26 -7.74
CA LEU A 69 -5.07 -15.93 -7.73
C LEU A 69 -4.28 -17.19 -8.14
N LYS A 70 -3.26 -17.02 -8.97
CA LYS A 70 -2.35 -18.11 -9.37
C LYS A 70 -0.90 -17.67 -9.20
N PRO A 71 -0.01 -18.53 -8.66
CA PRO A 71 1.40 -18.17 -8.51
C PRO A 71 2.06 -17.97 -9.86
N ASP A 72 1.87 -18.92 -10.79
CA ASP A 72 2.41 -18.82 -12.13
C ASP A 72 1.64 -17.75 -12.94
N GLN A 73 2.37 -16.72 -13.37
CA GLN A 73 1.83 -15.61 -14.15
C GLN A 73 1.39 -16.04 -15.55
N GLU A 74 2.11 -16.98 -16.17
CA GLU A 74 1.79 -17.47 -17.51
C GLU A 74 0.52 -18.32 -17.50
N ALA A 75 0.16 -18.91 -16.36
CA ALA A 75 -1.04 -19.71 -16.17
C ALA A 75 -2.31 -18.88 -15.88
N ARG A 76 -2.21 -17.55 -15.79
CA ARG A 76 -3.34 -16.62 -15.53
C ARG A 76 -4.12 -16.30 -16.81
N THR A 77 -4.69 -17.33 -17.44
CA THR A 77 -5.34 -17.26 -18.76
C THR A 77 -6.87 -17.33 -18.70
N GLU A 78 -7.44 -17.74 -17.57
CA GLU A 78 -8.88 -17.92 -17.41
C GLU A 78 -9.58 -16.60 -17.09
N ALA A 79 -10.88 -16.52 -17.40
CA ALA A 79 -11.66 -15.29 -17.23
C ALA A 79 -11.73 -14.76 -15.78
N LYS A 80 -11.51 -15.63 -14.78
CA LYS A 80 -11.51 -15.28 -13.36
C LYS A 80 -10.11 -15.07 -12.79
N ASP A 81 -9.07 -15.30 -13.59
CA ASP A 81 -7.71 -15.14 -13.11
C ASP A 81 -7.38 -13.67 -12.92
N VAL A 82 -6.89 -13.34 -11.74
CA VAL A 82 -6.37 -12.01 -11.47
C VAL A 82 -5.07 -11.86 -12.22
N THR A 83 -5.04 -10.97 -13.22
CA THR A 83 -3.82 -10.71 -14.00
C THR A 83 -3.01 -9.55 -13.45
N LYS A 84 -3.66 -8.57 -12.79
CA LYS A 84 -3.02 -7.37 -12.24
C LYS A 84 -3.77 -6.83 -11.03
N ILE A 85 -3.02 -6.31 -10.05
CA ILE A 85 -3.51 -5.42 -8.99
C ILE A 85 -2.52 -4.26 -8.89
N HIS A 86 -3.02 -3.02 -8.98
CA HIS A 86 -2.19 -1.81 -8.88
C HIS A 86 -2.99 -0.64 -8.30
N LEU A 87 -2.28 0.36 -7.79
CA LEU A 87 -2.83 1.64 -7.36
C LEU A 87 -2.55 2.71 -8.41
N HIS A 88 -3.48 3.66 -8.53
CA HIS A 88 -3.35 4.84 -9.39
C HIS A 88 -3.20 6.10 -8.55
N PHE A 89 -2.52 7.10 -9.12
CA PHE A 89 -2.57 8.48 -8.65
C PHE A 89 -3.32 9.33 -9.66
N GLY A 90 -4.43 9.92 -9.24
CA GLY A 90 -5.25 10.76 -10.11
C GLY A 90 -6.30 11.54 -9.33
N ALA A 91 -6.92 12.51 -10.00
CA ALA A 91 -8.10 13.16 -9.45
C ALA A 91 -9.25 12.14 -9.33
N PRO A 92 -10.21 12.35 -8.41
CA PRO A 92 -11.40 11.51 -8.32
C PRO A 92 -12.08 11.35 -9.69
N ASN A 93 -12.48 10.11 -10.02
CA ASN A 93 -13.10 9.74 -11.29
C ASN A 93 -12.23 9.92 -12.55
N THR A 94 -10.92 10.04 -12.41
CA THR A 94 -9.97 10.07 -13.55
C THR A 94 -9.11 8.82 -13.56
N ASN A 95 -8.82 8.30 -14.75
CA ASN A 95 -7.84 7.23 -14.92
C ASN A 95 -6.44 7.86 -14.90
N GLY A 96 -5.84 7.92 -13.72
CA GLY A 96 -4.50 8.48 -13.51
C GLY A 96 -3.39 7.46 -13.81
N PRO A 97 -2.12 7.90 -13.84
CA PRO A 97 -0.97 7.00 -13.92
C PRO A 97 -0.95 5.95 -12.80
N HIS A 98 -0.36 4.79 -13.08
CA HIS A 98 -0.10 3.75 -12.09
C HIS A 98 1.01 4.21 -11.16
N VAL A 99 0.90 3.92 -9.86
CA VAL A 99 1.93 4.29 -8.88
C VAL A 99 2.52 3.12 -8.12
N LEU A 100 1.78 2.03 -8.01
CA LEU A 100 2.21 0.82 -7.30
C LEU A 100 1.61 -0.39 -8.00
N ASN A 101 2.42 -1.38 -8.35
CA ASN A 101 1.96 -2.71 -8.75
C ASN A 101 2.09 -3.68 -7.57
N ILE A 102 0.98 -4.27 -7.16
CA ILE A 102 0.93 -5.24 -6.05
C ILE A 102 1.07 -6.66 -6.60
N PHE A 103 0.39 -6.96 -7.70
CA PHE A 103 0.31 -8.31 -8.26
C PHE A 103 0.30 -8.28 -9.78
N GLY A 104 0.98 -9.23 -10.40
CA GLY A 104 1.10 -9.37 -11.85
C GLY A 104 2.00 -8.34 -12.54
N LEU A 105 1.77 -8.17 -13.85
CA LEU A 105 2.65 -7.40 -14.72
C LEU A 105 2.59 -5.87 -14.46
N PRO A 106 3.70 -5.14 -14.65
CA PRO A 106 5.02 -5.62 -15.14
C PRO A 106 5.92 -6.27 -14.09
N ARG A 107 5.61 -6.11 -12.80
CA ARG A 107 6.32 -6.73 -11.67
C ARG A 107 5.36 -6.79 -10.49
N GLU A 108 5.36 -7.92 -9.78
CA GLU A 108 4.64 -8.06 -8.52
C GLU A 108 5.40 -7.34 -7.40
N ASP A 109 4.72 -7.04 -6.31
CA ASP A 109 5.36 -6.51 -5.12
C ASP A 109 6.40 -7.50 -4.56
N ASP A 110 7.33 -7.01 -3.73
CA ASP A 110 8.61 -7.69 -3.52
C ASP A 110 8.67 -8.68 -2.35
N ASN A 111 9.68 -8.59 -1.49
CA ASN A 111 10.01 -9.59 -0.49
C ASN A 111 8.96 -9.74 0.62
N ASP A 112 8.06 -8.78 0.79
CA ASP A 112 7.06 -8.81 1.85
C ASP A 112 5.62 -9.06 1.38
N LEU A 113 5.42 -9.21 0.06
CA LEU A 113 4.18 -9.69 -0.51
C LEU A 113 3.91 -11.13 -0.06
N VAL A 114 2.80 -11.32 0.63
CA VAL A 114 2.27 -12.63 1.00
C VAL A 114 0.92 -12.82 0.34
N VAL A 115 0.84 -13.84 -0.52
CA VAL A 115 -0.37 -14.23 -1.23
C VAL A 115 -0.90 -15.55 -0.68
N ASP A 116 -2.14 -15.53 -0.20
CA ASP A 116 -2.92 -16.75 0.04
C ASP A 116 -3.77 -17.02 -1.21
N TYR A 117 -3.26 -17.86 -2.09
CA TYR A 117 -3.92 -18.22 -3.34
C TYR A 117 -5.25 -18.95 -3.14
N VAL A 118 -5.45 -19.61 -1.98
CA VAL A 118 -6.68 -20.35 -1.67
C VAL A 118 -7.73 -19.43 -1.06
N ALA A 119 -7.33 -18.58 -0.10
CA ALA A 119 -8.22 -17.63 0.55
C ALA A 119 -8.54 -16.41 -0.31
N GLY A 120 -7.77 -16.17 -1.39
CA GLY A 120 -7.96 -14.98 -2.23
C GLY A 120 -7.48 -13.70 -1.55
N THR A 121 -6.48 -13.80 -0.66
CA THR A 121 -6.01 -12.65 0.13
C THR A 121 -4.56 -12.30 -0.21
N LEU A 122 -4.26 -11.01 -0.27
CA LEU A 122 -2.91 -10.47 -0.45
C LEU A 122 -2.61 -9.50 0.68
N LYS A 123 -1.39 -9.53 1.21
CA LYS A 123 -0.90 -8.54 2.18
C LYS A 123 0.58 -8.25 1.95
N GLY A 124 1.00 -7.05 2.31
CA GLY A 124 2.39 -6.62 2.21
C GLY A 124 2.55 -5.19 2.71
N THR A 125 3.75 -4.65 2.55
CA THR A 125 4.07 -3.26 2.90
C THR A 125 4.78 -2.63 1.72
N TRP A 126 4.14 -1.63 1.13
CA TRP A 126 4.86 -0.82 0.16
C TRP A 126 5.76 0.20 0.86
N ASP A 127 7.03 0.25 0.48
CA ASP A 127 8.00 1.24 0.90
C ASP A 127 8.94 1.69 -0.24
N ASN A 128 9.93 2.52 0.08
CA ASN A 128 10.80 3.11 -0.94
C ASN A 128 11.70 2.09 -1.66
N SER A 129 11.89 0.89 -1.12
CA SER A 129 12.66 -0.16 -1.81
C SER A 129 11.87 -0.78 -2.96
N ASP A 130 10.54 -0.81 -2.86
CA ASP A 130 9.64 -1.28 -3.92
C ASP A 130 9.61 -0.35 -5.13
N ALA A 131 10.05 0.90 -4.95
CA ALA A 131 10.23 1.86 -6.04
C ALA A 131 11.50 1.60 -6.86
N ILE A 132 12.31 0.58 -6.56
CA ILE A 132 13.54 0.23 -7.29
C ILE A 132 13.41 -1.17 -7.86
N ASP A 133 13.68 -1.34 -9.17
CA ASP A 133 13.82 -2.67 -9.76
C ASP A 133 15.09 -3.34 -9.23
N PRO A 134 15.02 -4.51 -8.57
CA PRO A 134 16.20 -5.18 -8.04
C PRO A 134 17.13 -5.75 -9.13
N ASN A 135 16.64 -5.94 -10.35
CA ASN A 135 17.43 -6.49 -11.47
C ASN A 135 18.15 -5.40 -12.26
N THR A 136 17.54 -4.23 -12.40
CA THR A 136 18.08 -3.12 -13.20
C THR A 136 18.61 -1.95 -12.36
N GLY A 137 18.21 -1.87 -11.09
CA GLY A 137 18.49 -0.74 -10.20
C GLY A 137 17.75 0.55 -10.58
N GLN A 138 16.86 0.47 -11.58
CA GLN A 138 16.11 1.61 -12.08
C GLN A 138 14.94 1.94 -11.16
N LEU A 139 14.68 3.24 -10.99
CA LEU A 139 13.50 3.68 -10.27
C LEU A 139 12.25 3.36 -11.09
N PHE A 140 11.22 2.85 -10.42
CA PHE A 140 9.88 2.79 -10.97
C PHE A 140 9.44 4.19 -11.32
N ASP A 141 9.15 4.44 -12.60
CA ASP A 141 8.55 5.70 -13.02
C ASP A 141 7.02 5.57 -13.05
N PRO A 142 6.31 6.14 -12.05
CA PRO A 142 4.86 6.16 -12.08
C PRO A 142 4.31 6.90 -13.31
N GLN A 143 5.06 7.84 -13.90
CA GLN A 143 4.63 8.63 -15.05
C GLN A 143 4.85 7.93 -16.40
N ALA A 144 5.75 6.94 -16.48
CA ALA A 144 6.07 6.24 -17.73
C ALA A 144 5.19 4.99 -17.97
N ASN A 145 3.89 5.06 -17.68
CA ASN A 145 2.97 3.91 -17.84
C ASN A 145 3.47 2.60 -17.19
N GLY A 146 4.16 2.72 -16.04
CA GLY A 146 4.69 1.57 -15.31
C GLY A 146 5.97 0.97 -15.92
N THR A 147 6.71 1.71 -16.75
CA THR A 147 8.07 1.32 -17.13
C THR A 147 9.11 1.90 -16.15
N TYR A 148 10.22 1.20 -15.99
CA TYR A 148 11.37 1.69 -15.24
C TYR A 148 12.15 2.75 -16.03
N ASN A 149 12.78 3.70 -15.33
CA ASN A 149 13.57 4.82 -15.90
C ASN A 149 15.04 4.50 -16.10
#